data_AF-A0A0F9CCA9-F1
#
_entry.id   AF-A0A0F9CCA9-F1
#
_cell.length_a   1.000
_cell.length_b   1.000
_cell.length_c   1.000
_cell.angle_alpha   90.00
_cell.angle_beta   90.00
_cell.angle_gamma   90.00
#
_symmetry.space_group_name_H-M   'P 1'
#
loop_
_entity.id
_entity.type
_entity.pdbx_description
1 polymer ?
#
loop_
_entity_poly.entity_id
_entity_poly.type
_entity_poly.pdbx_seq_one_letter_code
_entity_poly.pdbx_strand_id
1 'polypeptide(L)'
;MDPLSSEPISVSWVDLVIIAVYLMGIVFSGAYLTRWASRNIDSYFLGGRRMPWWLLGLSGTASYFDVSGVMWSIAFFYIMGQRFLWVQWEWGFLATACFAAFMGKWLRRTRVMTGAEWMVVRFGCGPDDDFAPFANMADAALRNFATDPYTIYQPLPTFTKYDDWIPRDTRYDDKALVSVAVSSYEANA
;
A
#
# COMPACT_ATOMS: atom_id res chain seq x y z
N MET A 1 35.92 14.51 -2.50
CA MET A 1 34.62 14.33 -3.18
C MET A 1 34.55 15.42 -4.20
N ASP A 2 34.69 15.08 -5.48
CA ASP A 2 34.66 16.07 -6.56
C ASP A 2 33.28 16.74 -6.59
N PRO A 3 33.22 18.08 -6.77
CA PRO A 3 31.95 18.77 -6.93
C PRO A 3 31.25 18.20 -8.17
N LEU A 4 30.02 17.73 -8.02
CA LEU A 4 29.19 17.27 -9.13
C LEU A 4 29.10 18.40 -10.16
N SER A 5 29.76 18.23 -11.30
CA SER A 5 29.68 19.16 -12.42
C SER A 5 28.22 19.31 -12.83
N SER A 6 27.65 20.50 -12.62
CA SER A 6 26.30 20.87 -13.05
C SER A 6 26.28 21.11 -14.57
N GLU A 7 26.62 20.07 -15.33
CA GLU A 7 26.42 20.06 -16.78
C GLU A 7 24.89 20.17 -17.02
N PRO A 8 24.43 21.11 -17.85
CA PRO A 8 23.01 21.21 -18.16
C PRO A 8 22.57 19.90 -18.80
N ILE A 9 21.55 19.26 -18.20
CA ILE A 9 20.96 18.03 -18.73
C ILE A 9 20.37 18.35 -20.11
N SER A 10 21.09 17.97 -21.16
CA SER A 10 20.61 18.11 -22.54
C SER A 10 19.76 16.88 -22.86
N VAL A 11 18.45 17.09 -22.95
CA VAL A 11 17.50 16.02 -23.31
C VAL A 11 17.38 16.02 -24.83
N SER A 12 17.59 14.86 -25.46
CA SER A 12 17.45 14.74 -26.90
C SER A 12 15.98 14.86 -27.30
N TRP A 13 15.69 15.41 -28.49
CA TRP A 13 14.33 15.42 -29.03
C TRP A 13 13.78 13.99 -29.19
N VAL A 14 14.67 13.01 -29.40
CA VAL A 14 14.30 11.57 -29.46
C VAL A 14 13.76 11.09 -28.12
N ASP A 15 14.36 11.49 -27.00
CA ASP A 15 13.92 11.10 -25.66
C ASP A 15 12.52 11.65 -25.38
N LEU A 16 12.26 12.90 -25.77
CA LEU A 16 10.93 13.52 -25.64
C LEU A 16 9.88 12.79 -26.47
N VAL A 17 10.22 12.35 -27.68
CA VAL A 17 9.32 11.55 -28.53
C VAL A 17 9.00 10.21 -27.89
N ILE A 18 10.00 9.51 -27.32
CA ILE A 18 9.80 8.23 -26.63
C ILE A 18 8.87 8.41 -25.42
N ILE A 19 9.10 9.44 -24.61
CA ILE A 19 8.25 9.76 -23.45
C ILE A 19 6.82 10.06 -23.90
N ALA A 20 6.65 10.88 -24.94
CA ALA A 20 5.32 11.22 -25.46
C ALA A 20 4.57 9.98 -25.97
N VAL A 21 5.25 9.11 -26.74
CA VAL A 21 4.66 7.86 -27.25
C VAL A 21 4.28 6.93 -26.09
N TYR A 22 5.13 6.80 -25.08
CA TYR A 22 4.86 6.00 -23.89
C TYR A 22 3.62 6.50 -23.11
N LEU A 23 3.55 7.81 -22.83
CA LEU A 23 2.42 8.42 -22.13
C LEU A 23 1.12 8.27 -22.93
N MET A 24 1.16 8.53 -24.24
CA MET A 24 0.01 8.29 -25.11
C MET A 24 -0.41 6.82 -25.07
N GLY A 25 0.54 5.88 -25.14
CA GLY A 25 0.27 4.45 -25.04
C GLY A 25 -0.47 4.06 -23.75
N ILE A 26 -0.07 4.65 -22.61
CA ILE A 26 -0.78 4.43 -21.32
C ILE A 26 -2.20 4.98 -21.38
N VAL A 27 -2.39 6.22 -21.85
CA VAL A 27 -3.72 6.84 -21.92
C VAL A 27 -4.64 6.07 -22.87
N PHE A 28 -4.15 5.69 -24.05
CA PHE A 28 -4.91 4.91 -25.03
C PHE A 28 -5.26 3.52 -24.49
N SER A 29 -4.33 2.83 -23.85
CA SER A 29 -4.61 1.53 -23.25
C SER A 29 -5.64 1.64 -22.13
N GLY A 30 -5.51 2.62 -21.23
CA GLY A 30 -6.50 2.92 -20.20
C GLY A 30 -7.89 3.15 -20.79
N ALA A 31 -8.02 4.07 -21.74
CA ALA A 31 -9.29 4.39 -22.40
C ALA A 31 -9.91 3.19 -23.15
N TYR A 32 -9.07 2.35 -23.76
CA TYR A 32 -9.53 1.12 -24.42
C TYR A 32 -10.07 0.10 -23.40
N LEU A 33 -9.34 -0.13 -22.30
CA LEU A 33 -9.74 -1.07 -21.26
C LEU A 33 -10.95 -0.59 -20.44
N THR A 34 -11.15 0.74 -20.28
CA THR A 34 -12.33 1.28 -19.57
C THR A 34 -13.64 0.80 -20.16
N ARG A 35 -13.73 0.65 -21.49
CA ARG A 35 -14.95 0.14 -22.18
C ARG A 35 -15.31 -1.29 -21.78
N TRP A 36 -14.32 -2.07 -21.37
CA TRP A 36 -14.51 -3.44 -20.89
C TRP A 36 -14.82 -3.46 -19.39
N ALA A 37 -14.12 -2.64 -18.61
CA ALA A 37 -14.31 -2.53 -17.17
C ALA A 37 -15.68 -1.94 -16.79
N SER A 38 -16.24 -1.05 -17.61
CA SER A 38 -17.52 -0.36 -17.34
C SER A 38 -18.78 -1.22 -17.50
N ARG A 39 -18.65 -2.47 -17.94
CA ARG A 39 -19.82 -3.34 -18.22
C ARG A 39 -20.53 -3.79 -16.95
N ASN A 40 -19.79 -4.14 -15.91
CA ASN A 40 -20.31 -4.65 -14.65
C ASN A 40 -19.28 -4.39 -13.54
N ILE A 41 -19.75 -4.29 -12.29
CA ILE A 41 -18.87 -4.12 -11.12
C ILE A 41 -17.86 -5.28 -10.97
N ASP A 42 -18.29 -6.51 -11.27
CA ASP A 42 -17.41 -7.69 -11.32
C ASP A 42 -16.35 -7.61 -12.42
N SER A 43 -16.66 -6.95 -13.54
CA SER A 43 -15.69 -6.75 -14.62
C SER A 43 -14.66 -5.69 -14.26
N TYR A 44 -15.07 -4.68 -13.47
CA TYR A 44 -14.20 -3.64 -12.95
C TYR A 44 -13.22 -4.16 -11.90
N PHE A 45 -13.70 -4.88 -10.87
CA PHE A 45 -12.86 -5.33 -9.75
C PHE A 45 -12.20 -6.69 -9.95
N LEU A 46 -12.87 -7.65 -10.60
CA LEU A 46 -12.37 -9.03 -10.73
C LEU A 46 -11.91 -9.39 -12.15
N GLY A 47 -12.00 -8.46 -13.11
CA GLY A 47 -11.72 -8.76 -14.51
C GLY A 47 -12.61 -9.87 -15.07
N GLY A 48 -13.83 -10.02 -14.52
CA GLY A 48 -14.77 -11.07 -14.90
C GLY A 48 -14.32 -12.50 -14.56
N ARG A 49 -13.29 -12.69 -13.71
CA ARG A 49 -12.74 -14.01 -13.31
C ARG A 49 -12.28 -14.89 -14.48
N ARG A 50 -11.97 -14.29 -15.63
CA ARG A 50 -11.54 -14.98 -16.86
C ARG A 50 -10.07 -14.76 -17.21
N MET A 51 -9.34 -14.03 -16.37
CA MET A 51 -7.94 -13.75 -16.60
C MET A 51 -7.10 -15.03 -16.48
N PRO A 52 -6.20 -15.30 -17.43
CA PRO A 52 -5.31 -16.45 -17.34
C PRO A 52 -4.31 -16.23 -16.20
N TRP A 53 -3.82 -17.34 -15.62
CA TRP A 53 -2.96 -17.32 -14.44
C TRP A 53 -1.68 -16.49 -14.62
N TRP A 54 -1.11 -16.45 -15.83
CA TRP A 54 0.09 -15.67 -16.13
C TRP A 54 -0.18 -14.16 -16.07
N LEU A 55 -1.37 -13.71 -16.51
CA LEU A 55 -1.76 -12.31 -16.46
C LEU A 55 -2.04 -11.86 -15.02
N LEU A 56 -2.66 -12.75 -14.23
CA LEU A 56 -2.84 -12.53 -12.79
C LEU A 56 -1.50 -12.42 -12.05
N GLY A 57 -0.54 -13.28 -12.39
CA GLY A 57 0.82 -13.21 -11.86
C GLY A 57 1.53 -11.91 -12.22
N LEU A 58 1.55 -11.56 -13.51
CA LEU A 58 2.19 -10.33 -14.00
C LEU A 58 1.59 -9.08 -13.36
N SER A 59 0.25 -9.00 -13.29
CA SER A 59 -0.43 -7.87 -12.66
C SER A 59 -0.10 -7.77 -11.17
N GLY A 60 -0.06 -8.89 -10.46
CA GLY A 60 0.32 -8.92 -9.04
C GLY A 60 1.76 -8.44 -8.85
N THR A 61 2.69 -8.90 -9.68
CA THR A 61 4.09 -8.47 -9.61
C THR A 61 4.29 -7.00 -9.98
N ALA A 62 3.52 -6.47 -10.94
CA ALA A 62 3.62 -5.07 -11.37
C ALA A 62 3.28 -4.09 -10.25
N SER A 63 2.38 -4.44 -9.33
CA SER A 63 2.05 -3.62 -8.17
C SER A 63 3.20 -3.38 -7.20
N TYR A 64 4.26 -4.22 -7.25
CA TYR A 64 5.45 -4.06 -6.42
C TYR A 64 6.59 -3.32 -7.14
N PHE A 65 6.46 -3.07 -8.45
CA PHE A 65 7.47 -2.37 -9.24
C PHE A 65 7.14 -0.87 -9.34
N ASP A 66 7.63 -0.12 -8.36
CA ASP A 66 7.56 1.34 -8.32
C ASP A 66 8.96 1.96 -8.26
N VAL A 67 9.04 3.29 -8.41
CA VAL A 67 10.31 4.02 -8.37
C VAL A 67 11.02 3.84 -7.02
N SER A 68 10.26 3.78 -5.93
CA SER A 68 10.80 3.60 -4.57
C SER A 68 11.43 2.22 -4.40
N GLY A 69 10.77 1.16 -4.84
CA GLY A 69 11.27 -0.22 -4.77
C GLY A 69 12.52 -0.44 -5.63
N VAL A 70 12.60 0.22 -6.79
CA VAL A 70 13.81 0.20 -7.62
C VAL A 70 14.95 0.93 -6.93
N MET A 71 14.71 2.12 -6.35
CA MET A 71 15.74 2.87 -5.63
C MET A 71 16.26 2.10 -4.41
N TRP A 72 15.35 1.48 -3.65
CA TRP A 72 15.68 0.58 -2.55
C TRP A 72 16.58 -0.56 -3.03
N SER A 73 16.17 -1.24 -4.10
CA SER A 73 16.96 -2.34 -4.67
C SER A 73 18.37 -1.91 -5.08
N ILE A 74 18.52 -0.73 -5.71
CA ILE A 74 19.82 -0.17 -6.10
C ILE A 74 20.68 0.12 -4.87
N ALA A 75 20.11 0.74 -3.83
CA ALA A 75 20.82 1.06 -2.60
C ALA A 75 21.33 -0.21 -1.89
N PHE A 76 20.50 -1.24 -1.78
CA PHE A 76 20.91 -2.52 -1.18
C PHE A 76 21.92 -3.27 -2.04
N PHE A 77 21.82 -3.18 -3.36
CA PHE A 77 22.82 -3.75 -4.25
C PHE A 77 24.18 -3.05 -4.09
N TYR A 78 24.19 -1.74 -3.85
CA TYR A 78 25.40 -0.99 -3.55
C TYR A 78 26.04 -1.39 -2.21
N ILE A 79 25.22 -1.57 -1.17
CA ILE A 79 25.71 -1.90 0.19
C ILE A 79 26.14 -3.36 0.32
N MET A 80 25.32 -4.29 -0.20
CA MET A 80 25.46 -5.74 0.03
C MET A 80 25.93 -6.53 -1.20
N GLY A 81 26.02 -5.87 -2.37
CA GLY A 81 26.36 -6.52 -3.63
C GLY A 81 25.34 -7.59 -4.04
N GLN A 82 25.84 -8.64 -4.69
CA GLN A 82 25.03 -9.77 -5.16
C GLN A 82 24.30 -10.53 -4.05
N ARG A 83 24.70 -10.36 -2.77
CA ARG A 83 24.01 -11.01 -1.64
C ARG A 83 22.57 -10.56 -1.48
N PHE A 84 22.24 -9.34 -1.94
CA PHE A 84 20.87 -8.82 -1.93
C PHE A 84 19.90 -9.68 -2.77
N LEU A 85 20.39 -10.41 -3.78
CA LEU A 85 19.55 -11.30 -4.57
C LEU A 85 18.88 -12.40 -3.72
N TRP A 86 19.51 -12.81 -2.61
CA TRP A 86 18.91 -13.75 -1.66
C TRP A 86 17.72 -13.15 -0.91
N VAL A 87 17.75 -11.85 -0.62
CA VAL A 87 16.62 -11.13 0.00
C VAL A 87 15.44 -11.11 -0.98
N GLN A 88 15.67 -10.73 -2.23
CA GLN A 88 14.59 -10.73 -3.23
C GLN A 88 14.05 -12.12 -3.55
N TRP A 89 14.88 -13.16 -3.40
CA TRP A 89 14.43 -14.55 -3.53
C TRP A 89 13.43 -14.96 -2.43
N GLU A 90 13.66 -14.56 -1.17
CA GLU A 90 12.77 -14.82 -0.04
C GLU A 90 11.36 -14.24 -0.30
N TRP A 91 11.31 -12.95 -0.64
CA TRP A 91 10.07 -12.22 -0.87
C TRP A 91 9.35 -12.66 -2.14
N GLY A 92 10.09 -12.89 -3.23
CA GLY A 92 9.49 -13.21 -4.53
C GLY A 92 8.88 -14.60 -4.61
N PHE A 93 9.61 -15.64 -4.16
CA PHE A 93 9.23 -17.03 -4.42
C PHE A 93 8.56 -17.70 -3.21
N LEU A 94 9.20 -17.61 -2.05
CA LEU A 94 8.78 -18.33 -0.84
C LEU A 94 7.52 -17.73 -0.24
N ALA A 95 7.48 -16.41 -0.05
CA ALA A 95 6.31 -15.73 0.46
C ALA A 95 5.09 -15.92 -0.46
N THR A 96 5.26 -15.71 -1.78
CA THR A 96 4.19 -15.90 -2.76
C THR A 96 3.67 -17.33 -2.80
N ALA A 97 4.55 -18.34 -2.73
CA ALA A 97 4.16 -19.74 -2.68
C ALA A 97 3.36 -20.07 -1.40
N CYS A 98 3.80 -19.57 -0.25
CA CYS A 98 3.07 -19.70 1.02
C CYS A 98 1.69 -19.03 0.94
N PHE A 99 1.60 -17.79 0.46
CA PHE A 99 0.31 -17.11 0.30
C PHE A 99 -0.61 -17.85 -0.67
N ALA A 100 -0.10 -18.35 -1.80
CA ALA A 100 -0.89 -19.12 -2.75
C ALA A 100 -1.40 -20.44 -2.16
N ALA A 101 -0.55 -21.16 -1.42
CA ALA A 101 -0.88 -22.45 -0.81
C ALA A 101 -1.86 -22.31 0.35
N PHE A 102 -1.60 -21.39 1.26
CA PHE A 102 -2.38 -21.23 2.49
C PHE A 102 -3.58 -20.32 2.31
N MET A 103 -3.46 -19.16 1.69
CA MET A 103 -4.52 -18.14 1.61
C MET A 103 -5.29 -18.21 0.29
N GLY A 104 -4.59 -18.41 -0.84
CA GLY A 104 -5.16 -18.32 -2.18
C GLY A 104 -6.33 -19.30 -2.42
N LYS A 105 -6.29 -20.48 -1.79
CA LYS A 105 -7.40 -21.45 -1.86
C LYS A 105 -8.67 -20.94 -1.19
N TRP A 106 -8.57 -20.30 -0.01
CA TRP A 106 -9.75 -19.78 0.70
C TRP A 106 -10.31 -18.56 0.00
N LEU A 107 -9.44 -17.65 -0.45
CA LEU A 107 -9.85 -16.44 -1.13
C LEU A 107 -10.62 -16.74 -2.43
N ARG A 108 -10.21 -17.78 -3.18
CA ARG A 108 -10.97 -18.24 -4.37
C ARG A 108 -12.31 -18.89 -4.03
N ARG A 109 -12.45 -19.50 -2.84
CA ARG A 109 -13.67 -20.20 -2.41
C ARG A 109 -14.73 -19.25 -1.89
N THR A 110 -14.34 -18.19 -1.19
CA THR A 110 -15.29 -17.23 -0.60
C THR A 110 -15.99 -16.36 -1.64
N ARG A 111 -15.41 -16.18 -2.84
CA ARG A 111 -15.97 -15.38 -3.95
C ARG A 111 -16.32 -13.92 -3.58
N VAL A 112 -15.77 -13.44 -2.47
CA VAL A 112 -15.84 -12.05 -2.02
C VAL A 112 -15.02 -11.13 -2.92
N MET A 113 -15.39 -9.85 -2.93
CA MET A 113 -14.77 -8.85 -3.79
C MET A 113 -13.60 -8.15 -3.11
N THR A 114 -13.72 -7.90 -1.81
CA THR A 114 -12.77 -7.09 -1.04
C THR A 114 -12.16 -7.88 0.11
N GLY A 115 -10.98 -7.43 0.57
CA GLY A 115 -10.37 -7.97 1.78
C GLY A 115 -11.24 -7.77 3.02
N ALA A 116 -11.92 -6.62 3.13
CA ALA A 116 -12.83 -6.32 4.23
C ALA A 116 -14.01 -7.32 4.30
N GLU A 117 -14.62 -7.63 3.15
CA GLU A 117 -15.69 -8.63 3.07
C GLU A 117 -15.17 -10.04 3.43
N TRP A 118 -13.92 -10.36 3.07
CA TRP A 118 -13.28 -11.61 3.48
C TRP A 118 -13.11 -11.70 5.00
N MET A 119 -12.77 -10.60 5.67
CA MET A 119 -12.64 -10.55 7.14
C MET A 119 -13.98 -10.82 7.81
N VAL A 120 -15.06 -10.23 7.30
CA VAL A 120 -16.42 -10.50 7.78
C VAL A 120 -16.80 -11.97 7.61
N VAL A 121 -16.48 -12.58 6.47
CA VAL A 121 -16.71 -14.02 6.24
C VAL A 121 -15.86 -14.89 7.17
N ARG A 122 -14.65 -14.45 7.51
CA ARG A 122 -13.70 -15.24 8.30
C ARG A 122 -13.98 -15.19 9.80
N PHE A 123 -14.38 -14.03 10.31
CA PHE A 123 -14.45 -13.74 11.74
C PHE A 123 -15.88 -13.38 12.22
N GLY A 124 -16.72 -12.77 11.37
CA GLY A 124 -18.13 -12.47 11.68
C GLY A 124 -18.50 -11.00 11.45
N CYS A 125 -19.55 -10.53 12.13
CA CYS A 125 -20.00 -9.13 12.10
C CYS A 125 -19.93 -8.46 13.49
N GLY A 126 -19.07 -8.95 14.38
CA GLY A 126 -18.86 -8.39 15.71
C GLY A 126 -17.97 -7.13 15.70
N PRO A 127 -17.86 -6.41 16.83
CA PRO A 127 -16.95 -5.28 16.97
C PRO A 127 -15.47 -5.66 16.77
N ASP A 128 -15.11 -6.94 16.96
CA ASP A 128 -13.77 -7.47 16.65
C ASP A 128 -13.53 -7.65 15.14
N ASP A 129 -14.61 -7.62 14.33
CA ASP A 129 -14.60 -7.91 12.89
C ASP A 129 -14.67 -6.65 12.01
N ASP A 130 -15.00 -5.50 12.60
CA ASP A 130 -14.93 -4.22 11.91
C ASP A 130 -13.47 -3.81 11.78
N PHE A 131 -12.93 -3.85 10.56
CA PHE A 131 -11.55 -3.47 10.29
C PHE A 131 -11.37 -1.95 10.21
N ALA A 132 -12.46 -1.17 10.14
CA ALA A 132 -12.38 0.28 10.02
C ALA A 132 -11.54 0.92 11.13
N PRO A 133 -11.70 0.59 12.43
CA PRO A 133 -10.88 1.15 13.51
C PRO A 133 -9.38 0.85 13.33
N PHE A 134 -9.02 -0.37 12.92
CA PHE A 134 -7.63 -0.77 12.73
C PHE A 134 -7.00 -0.15 11.48
N ALA A 135 -7.74 -0.08 10.37
CA ALA A 135 -7.30 0.58 9.15
C ALA A 135 -7.05 2.08 9.40
N ASN A 136 -7.94 2.73 10.15
CA ASN A 136 -7.81 4.14 10.47
C ASN A 136 -6.69 4.40 11.49
N MET A 137 -6.46 3.49 12.44
CA MET A 137 -5.28 3.54 13.32
C MET A 137 -3.98 3.40 12.55
N ALA A 138 -3.92 2.49 11.58
CA ALA A 138 -2.75 2.31 10.73
C ALA A 138 -2.49 3.56 9.87
N ASP A 139 -3.54 4.19 9.34
CA ASP A 139 -3.44 5.46 8.61
C ASP A 139 -2.93 6.60 9.52
N ALA A 140 -3.44 6.70 10.76
CA ALA A 140 -2.94 7.66 11.74
C ALA A 140 -1.46 7.43 12.09
N ALA A 141 -1.05 6.17 12.28
CA ALA A 141 0.34 5.82 12.55
C ALA A 141 1.25 6.13 11.36
N LEU A 142 0.81 5.83 10.12
CA LEU A 142 1.51 6.19 8.89
C LEU A 142 1.61 7.70 8.72
N ARG A 143 0.55 8.44 9.03
CA ARG A 143 0.55 9.90 9.00
C ARG A 143 1.55 10.47 9.99
N ASN A 144 1.61 9.95 11.21
CA ASN A 144 2.59 10.37 12.21
C ASN A 144 4.02 10.06 11.75
N PHE A 145 4.24 8.88 11.15
CA PHE A 145 5.55 8.50 10.60
C PHE A 145 5.97 9.41 9.43
N ALA A 146 5.06 9.73 8.52
CA ALA A 146 5.33 10.50 7.31
C ALA A 146 5.43 12.02 7.57
N THR A 147 4.68 12.53 8.55
CA THR A 147 4.57 13.97 8.81
C THR A 147 5.51 14.44 9.92
N ASP A 148 5.84 13.57 10.91
CA ASP A 148 6.50 13.99 12.15
C ASP A 148 7.68 13.08 12.59
N PRO A 149 8.76 12.92 11.79
CA PRO A 149 9.95 12.22 12.26
C PRO A 149 10.66 12.92 13.45
N TYR A 150 10.31 14.17 13.77
CA TYR A 150 10.96 14.98 14.81
C TYR A 150 10.01 15.59 15.84
N THR A 151 8.72 15.29 15.79
CA THR A 151 7.66 15.96 16.58
C THR A 151 6.91 14.93 17.42
N ILE A 152 7.62 14.36 18.40
CA ILE A 152 7.18 13.23 19.23
C ILE A 152 6.15 13.66 20.32
N TYR A 153 5.95 14.97 20.53
CA TYR A 153 5.23 15.51 21.69
C TYR A 153 4.18 16.59 21.35
N GLN A 154 3.41 16.42 20.28
CA GLN A 154 2.25 17.28 20.04
C GLN A 154 0.95 16.50 20.26
N PRO A 155 0.06 16.96 21.15
CA PRO A 155 -1.28 16.39 21.26
C PRO A 155 -2.00 16.56 19.92
N LEU A 156 -2.76 15.54 19.51
CA LEU A 156 -3.52 15.58 18.26
C LEU A 156 -4.43 16.83 18.26
N PRO A 157 -4.46 17.62 17.17
CA PRO A 157 -5.33 18.77 17.07
C PRO A 157 -6.80 18.36 17.29
N THR A 158 -7.58 19.24 17.91
CA THR A 158 -8.96 18.98 18.30
C THR A 158 -9.76 18.45 17.12
N PHE A 159 -10.52 17.36 17.35
CA PHE A 159 -11.26 16.64 16.32
C PHE A 159 -11.98 17.57 15.35
N THR A 160 -11.67 17.43 14.06
CA THR A 160 -12.38 18.14 13.01
C THR A 160 -13.73 17.47 12.75
N LYS A 161 -14.65 18.19 12.10
CA LYS A 161 -15.98 17.66 11.74
C LYS A 161 -15.93 16.34 10.93
N TYR A 162 -14.79 16.03 10.32
CA TYR A 162 -14.62 14.85 9.47
C TYR A 162 -13.96 13.66 10.20
N ASP A 163 -13.65 13.79 11.50
CA ASP A 163 -13.03 12.73 12.32
C ASP A 163 -14.07 11.80 12.97
N ASP A 164 -15.14 11.47 12.24
CA ASP A 164 -16.24 10.61 12.70
C ASP A 164 -15.87 9.12 12.75
N TRP A 165 -14.68 8.78 12.28
CA TRP A 165 -14.14 7.43 12.19
C TRP A 165 -13.51 6.93 13.48
N ILE A 166 -13.33 7.80 14.48
CA ILE A 166 -12.80 7.46 15.80
C ILE A 166 -13.95 6.97 16.69
N PRO A 167 -13.91 5.73 17.22
CA PRO A 167 -14.98 5.20 18.05
C PRO A 167 -15.21 6.08 19.28
N ARG A 168 -16.41 6.69 19.38
CA ARG A 168 -16.75 7.61 20.47
C ARG A 168 -17.12 6.90 21.78
N ASP A 169 -17.32 5.58 21.75
CA ASP A 169 -18.06 4.83 22.78
C ASP A 169 -17.34 3.57 23.30
N THR A 170 -16.09 3.32 22.89
CA THR A 170 -15.28 2.23 23.50
C THR A 170 -14.63 2.77 24.77
N ARG A 171 -15.30 2.56 25.92
CA ARG A 171 -14.98 2.87 27.35
C ARG A 171 -13.50 2.90 27.82
N TYR A 172 -12.67 3.65 27.14
CA TYR A 172 -11.49 4.33 27.65
C TYR A 172 -11.63 5.75 27.13
N ASP A 173 -12.03 6.68 28.00
CA ASP A 173 -11.91 8.11 27.71
C ASP A 173 -10.42 8.45 27.84
N ASP A 174 -9.62 8.09 26.82
CA ASP A 174 -8.21 8.45 26.82
C ASP A 174 -8.00 9.86 26.28
N LYS A 175 -8.87 10.39 25.39
CA LYS A 175 -8.83 11.75 24.81
C LYS A 175 -7.45 12.25 24.37
N ALA A 176 -6.49 11.34 24.27
CA ALA A 176 -5.12 11.51 23.89
C ALA A 176 -4.44 10.14 24.00
N LEU A 177 -4.04 9.57 22.86
CA LEU A 177 -2.88 8.71 22.83
C LEU A 177 -1.66 9.61 23.08
N VAL A 178 -1.41 9.97 24.34
CA VAL A 178 -0.15 10.63 24.71
C VAL A 178 0.93 9.54 24.68
N SER A 179 1.88 9.67 23.75
CA SER A 179 3.14 8.93 23.83
C SER A 179 3.99 9.50 24.96
N VAL A 180 3.64 9.19 26.21
CA VAL A 180 4.54 9.39 27.35
C VAL A 180 5.62 8.33 27.35
N ALA A 181 6.80 8.68 27.85
CA ALA A 181 7.90 7.73 28.01
C ALA A 181 7.46 6.55 28.89
N VAL A 182 8.03 5.37 28.64
CA VAL A 182 7.78 4.13 29.41
C VAL A 182 8.30 4.31 30.85
N SER A 183 7.52 4.98 31.71
CA SER A 183 7.60 5.00 33.19
C SER A 183 6.82 6.13 33.85
N SER A 184 6.19 7.07 33.11
CA SER A 184 5.47 8.21 33.72
C SER A 184 3.97 8.15 33.45
N TYR A 185 3.17 8.32 34.52
CA TYR A 185 1.72 8.47 34.48
C TYR A 185 1.35 9.86 34.99
N GLU A 186 0.65 10.65 34.17
CA GLU A 186 -0.07 11.85 34.62
C GLU A 186 -1.57 11.57 34.56
N ALA A 187 -2.28 11.87 35.65
CA ALA A 187 -3.73 11.83 35.68
C ALA A 187 -4.28 13.17 35.15
N ASN A 188 -5.21 13.12 34.20
CA ASN A 188 -5.85 14.31 33.64
C ASN A 188 -6.70 15.05 34.69
N ALA A 189 -6.65 16.38 34.67
CA ALA A 189 -7.52 17.28 35.43
C ALA A 189 -8.86 17.52 34.72
#